data_AF-A0A2G2LKF9-F1
#
_entry.id   AF-A0A2G2LKF9-F1
#
_cell.length_a   1.000
_cell.length_b   1.000
_cell.length_c   1.000
_cell.angle_alpha   90.00
_cell.angle_beta   90.00
_cell.angle_gamma   90.00
#
_symmetry.space_group_name_H-M   'P 1'
#
loop_
_entity.id
_entity.type
_entity.pdbx_description
1 polymer ?
#
loop_
_entity_poly.entity_id
_entity_poly.type
_entity_poly.pdbx_seq_one_letter_code
_entity_poly.pdbx_strand_id
1 'polypeptide(L)'
;MTSPIPYIRDFDPRYGELVTLSPNVRRLVAHNPSPFSAWGTNVYVVGQGVVDLIDPGPGQHAHFETLIRALGDEQIGRIFVTHHHSDHSPMANRLAAHYGCQTFGFGPPVTKDVGGLVQMEEGDDLDFTPQVRVKDGEIFTGQNWSIEAVFTPGHTSNHVCYAVQEDHGLICGDHIMGWSTSIISPPDGDMGDYLHSLQKVLDRRFKRLWPAHGAPIKEPAPFISAYIAHRQARNAQILDLMKTGETSITAIVPIMYADVDKRLHPAACHSVLAHMIHMVKTGQIDCDGLPSLDATYRLA
;
A
#
# COMPACT_ATOMS: atom_id res chain seq x y z
N MET A 1 4.02 25.35 -10.90
CA MET A 1 3.68 25.02 -9.50
C MET A 1 2.91 23.71 -9.54
N THR A 2 3.41 22.65 -8.90
CA THR A 2 2.69 21.38 -8.79
C THR A 2 1.48 21.59 -7.88
N SER A 3 0.30 21.10 -8.28
CA SER A 3 -0.87 21.18 -7.40
C SER A 3 -0.64 20.27 -6.18
N PRO A 4 -1.04 20.69 -4.98
CA PRO A 4 -0.94 19.84 -3.80
C PRO A 4 -1.79 18.58 -3.98
N ILE A 5 -1.40 17.51 -3.30
CA ILE A 5 -2.20 16.29 -3.24
C ILE A 5 -3.59 16.63 -2.68
N PRO A 6 -4.68 16.28 -3.37
CA PRO A 6 -6.04 16.54 -2.89
C PRO A 6 -6.45 15.50 -1.83
N TYR A 7 -5.84 15.57 -0.64
CA TYR A 7 -6.06 14.62 0.45
C TYR A 7 -7.54 14.54 0.86
N ILE A 8 -8.00 13.31 1.09
CA ILE A 8 -9.34 12.99 1.55
C ILE A 8 -9.27 12.70 3.05
N ARG A 9 -9.79 13.62 3.87
CA ARG A 9 -9.77 13.50 5.34
C ARG A 9 -11.12 13.08 5.92
N ASP A 10 -12.20 13.30 5.18
CA ASP A 10 -13.55 12.93 5.61
C ASP A 10 -13.81 11.46 5.31
N PHE A 11 -13.97 10.66 6.36
CA PHE A 11 -14.30 9.26 6.27
C PHE A 11 -15.17 8.82 7.43
N ASP A 12 -16.30 8.20 7.11
CA ASP A 12 -17.11 7.45 8.06
C ASP A 12 -16.82 5.95 7.89
N PRO A 13 -16.17 5.32 8.89
CA PRO A 13 -15.83 3.90 8.80
C PRO A 13 -17.05 3.00 8.81
N ARG A 14 -18.17 3.41 9.45
CA ARG A 14 -19.35 2.55 9.69
C ARG A 14 -18.96 1.14 10.17
N TYR A 15 -18.20 1.09 11.26
CA TYR A 15 -17.63 -0.16 11.78
C TYR A 15 -18.67 -1.27 11.95
N GLY A 16 -18.32 -2.46 11.50
CA GLY A 16 -19.18 -3.64 11.56
C GLY A 16 -20.35 -3.66 10.58
N GLU A 17 -20.46 -2.66 9.71
CA GLU A 17 -21.45 -2.62 8.64
C GLU A 17 -20.79 -2.90 7.28
N LEU A 18 -21.47 -3.70 6.46
CA LEU A 18 -21.04 -3.95 5.09
C LEU A 18 -21.64 -2.87 4.16
N VAL A 19 -20.81 -1.90 3.80
CA VAL A 19 -21.22 -0.72 3.01
C VAL A 19 -21.04 -1.00 1.51
N THR A 20 -22.09 -0.79 0.72
CA THR A 20 -22.01 -0.91 -0.75
C THR A 20 -21.29 0.31 -1.34
N LEU A 21 -20.21 0.07 -2.09
CA LEU A 21 -19.42 1.12 -2.75
C LEU A 21 -19.70 1.23 -4.26
N SER A 22 -20.08 0.11 -4.87
CA SER A 22 -20.44 -0.02 -6.28
C SER A 22 -21.23 -1.33 -6.49
N PRO A 23 -21.75 -1.61 -7.70
CA PRO A 23 -22.56 -2.80 -7.94
C PRO A 23 -21.94 -4.11 -7.47
N ASN A 24 -20.63 -4.31 -7.66
CA ASN A 24 -19.95 -5.55 -7.25
C ASN A 24 -19.07 -5.40 -6.02
N VAL A 25 -18.87 -4.20 -5.46
CA VAL A 25 -17.91 -4.01 -4.35
C VAL A 25 -18.60 -3.47 -3.11
N ARG A 26 -18.41 -4.20 -2.01
CA ARG A 26 -18.80 -3.80 -0.66
C ARG A 26 -17.55 -3.71 0.22
N ARG A 27 -17.66 -2.97 1.32
CA ARG A 27 -16.56 -2.72 2.26
C ARG A 27 -17.03 -2.86 3.69
N LEU A 28 -16.24 -3.57 4.49
CA LEU A 28 -16.33 -3.58 5.94
C LEU A 28 -15.03 -3.01 6.50
N VAL A 29 -15.11 -2.16 7.52
CA VAL A 29 -13.91 -1.58 8.16
C VAL A 29 -13.60 -2.34 9.43
N ALA A 30 -12.40 -2.91 9.52
CA ALA A 30 -11.87 -3.51 10.74
C ALA A 30 -11.65 -2.42 11.80
N HIS A 31 -11.99 -2.69 13.05
CA HIS A 31 -11.83 -1.72 14.15
C HIS A 31 -10.41 -1.76 14.74
N ASN A 32 -9.41 -1.42 13.93
CA ASN A 32 -7.98 -1.39 14.27
C ASN A 32 -7.32 -0.02 14.00
N PRO A 33 -7.89 1.11 14.48
CA PRO A 33 -7.33 2.43 14.21
C PRO A 33 -5.92 2.59 14.79
N SER A 34 -5.01 3.16 14.01
CA SER A 34 -3.63 3.45 14.38
C SER A 34 -3.09 4.66 13.58
N PRO A 35 -1.86 5.13 13.84
CA PRO A 35 -1.20 6.10 12.98
C PRO A 35 -1.01 5.65 11.51
N PHE A 36 -1.01 4.35 11.24
CA PHE A 36 -0.79 3.78 9.91
C PHE A 36 -2.10 3.35 9.23
N SER A 37 -3.06 2.83 9.98
CA SER A 37 -4.36 2.41 9.45
C SER A 37 -5.43 3.50 9.50
N ALA A 38 -5.14 4.63 10.18
CA ALA A 38 -6.03 5.74 10.47
C ALA A 38 -7.35 5.31 11.14
N TRP A 39 -8.39 5.04 10.35
CA TRP A 39 -9.68 4.54 10.82
C TRP A 39 -9.77 3.02 10.82
N GLY A 40 -8.69 2.30 10.50
CA GLY A 40 -8.67 0.86 10.37
C GLY A 40 -8.65 0.38 8.93
N THR A 41 -8.53 -0.94 8.77
CA THR A 41 -8.32 -1.59 7.47
C THR A 41 -9.66 -1.88 6.79
N ASN A 42 -9.78 -1.46 5.53
CA ASN A 42 -10.90 -1.72 4.66
C ASN A 42 -10.80 -3.15 4.11
N VAL A 43 -11.68 -4.03 4.57
CA VAL A 43 -11.90 -5.36 4.00
C VAL A 43 -12.90 -5.24 2.86
N TYR A 44 -12.51 -5.67 1.67
CA TYR A 44 -13.37 -5.59 0.49
C TYR A 44 -14.03 -6.93 0.21
N VAL A 45 -15.32 -6.88 -0.13
CA VAL A 45 -16.13 -8.04 -0.54
C VAL A 45 -16.58 -7.81 -1.97
N VAL A 46 -16.18 -8.70 -2.87
CA VAL A 46 -16.51 -8.63 -4.31
C VAL A 46 -17.54 -9.69 -4.67
N GLY A 47 -18.65 -9.27 -5.27
CA GLY A 47 -19.74 -10.15 -5.68
C GLY A 47 -20.90 -10.26 -4.68
N GLN A 48 -21.80 -11.22 -4.94
CA GLN A 48 -22.94 -11.59 -4.09
C GLN A 48 -23.15 -13.11 -4.10
N GLY A 49 -23.62 -13.65 -2.97
CA GLY A 49 -23.85 -15.10 -2.80
C GLY A 49 -22.54 -15.84 -2.58
N VAL A 50 -21.77 -16.08 -3.65
CA VAL A 50 -20.37 -16.52 -3.56
C VAL A 50 -19.48 -15.31 -3.84
N VAL A 51 -18.71 -14.92 -2.84
CA VAL A 51 -17.94 -13.67 -2.84
C VAL A 51 -16.45 -13.94 -2.72
N ASP A 52 -15.64 -13.01 -3.20
CA ASP A 52 -14.22 -12.99 -2.86
C ASP A 52 -13.92 -11.87 -1.87
N LEU A 53 -12.99 -12.14 -0.95
CA LEU A 53 -12.46 -11.14 -0.05
C LEU A 53 -11.12 -10.61 -0.55
N ILE A 54 -10.85 -9.32 -0.37
CA ILE A 54 -9.53 -8.72 -0.55
C ILE A 54 -9.14 -8.02 0.76
N ASP A 55 -7.96 -8.36 1.28
CA ASP A 55 -7.40 -7.93 2.57
C ASP A 55 -8.34 -8.23 3.73
N PRO A 56 -8.38 -9.49 4.23
CA PRO A 56 -9.34 -9.92 5.24
C PRO A 56 -9.15 -9.24 6.61
N GLY A 57 -8.06 -8.50 6.79
CA GLY A 57 -7.87 -7.62 7.93
C GLY A 57 -7.02 -8.24 9.05
N PRO A 58 -6.95 -7.56 10.21
CA PRO A 58 -6.11 -7.98 11.34
C PRO A 58 -6.61 -9.26 12.00
N GLY A 59 -5.72 -9.99 12.67
CA GLY A 59 -5.97 -11.31 13.28
C GLY A 59 -6.89 -11.33 14.52
N GLN A 60 -7.66 -10.27 14.77
CA GLN A 60 -8.47 -10.10 15.98
C GLN A 60 -9.73 -10.97 15.94
N HIS A 61 -10.02 -11.70 17.03
CA HIS A 61 -11.21 -12.58 17.08
C HIS A 61 -12.53 -11.81 16.91
N ALA A 62 -12.67 -10.61 17.48
CA ALA A 62 -13.86 -9.79 17.31
C ALA A 62 -14.11 -9.37 15.86
N HIS A 63 -13.04 -9.18 15.08
CA HIS A 63 -13.12 -8.87 13.65
C HIS A 63 -13.66 -10.07 12.85
N PHE A 64 -13.17 -11.27 13.14
CA PHE A 64 -13.68 -12.52 12.54
C PHE A 64 -15.19 -12.69 12.73
N GLU A 65 -15.68 -12.58 13.97
CA GLU A 65 -17.11 -12.69 14.28
C GLU A 65 -17.94 -11.61 13.58
N THR A 66 -17.40 -10.38 13.52
CA THR A 66 -18.05 -9.25 12.84
C THR A 66 -18.19 -9.50 11.34
N LEU A 67 -17.14 -9.99 10.69
CA LEU A 67 -17.13 -10.28 9.27
C LEU A 67 -18.09 -11.43 8.91
N ILE A 68 -18.07 -12.53 9.66
CA ILE A 68 -19.01 -13.65 9.44
C ILE A 68 -20.45 -13.18 9.58
N ARG A 69 -20.76 -12.45 10.66
CA ARG A 69 -22.11 -11.92 10.87
C ARG A 69 -22.53 -10.97 9.75
N ALA A 70 -21.62 -10.16 9.23
CA ALA A 70 -21.91 -9.21 8.15
C ALA A 70 -22.13 -9.90 6.79
N LEU A 71 -21.45 -11.02 6.53
CA LEU A 71 -21.63 -11.83 5.32
C LEU A 71 -22.90 -12.69 5.38
N GLY A 72 -23.37 -13.05 6.57
CA GLY A 72 -24.59 -13.87 6.72
C GLY A 72 -24.42 -15.25 6.07
N ASP A 73 -25.31 -15.58 5.13
CA ASP A 73 -25.32 -16.87 4.44
C ASP A 73 -24.36 -16.94 3.23
N GLU A 74 -23.67 -15.83 2.91
CA GLU A 74 -22.72 -15.80 1.79
C GLU A 74 -21.51 -16.70 2.02
N GLN A 75 -21.02 -17.31 0.93
CA GLN A 75 -19.83 -18.16 0.93
C GLN A 75 -18.63 -17.38 0.40
N ILE A 76 -17.45 -17.64 0.95
CA ILE A 76 -16.20 -17.09 0.42
C ILE A 76 -15.61 -18.08 -0.58
N GLY A 77 -15.46 -17.65 -1.84
CA GLY A 77 -14.83 -18.43 -2.90
C GLY A 77 -13.31 -18.36 -2.85
N ARG A 78 -12.75 -17.16 -2.68
CA ARG A 78 -11.31 -16.90 -2.59
C ARG A 78 -11.03 -15.76 -1.62
N ILE A 79 -9.84 -15.79 -1.02
CA ILE A 79 -9.33 -14.70 -0.18
C ILE A 79 -8.04 -14.19 -0.80
N PHE A 80 -8.07 -12.97 -1.30
CA PHE A 80 -6.91 -12.27 -1.83
C PHE A 80 -6.27 -11.41 -0.75
N VAL A 81 -4.95 -11.33 -0.79
CA VAL A 81 -4.14 -10.47 0.05
C VAL A 81 -3.28 -9.60 -0.85
N THR A 82 -3.28 -8.29 -0.60
CA THR A 82 -2.51 -7.31 -1.37
C THR A 82 -1.02 -7.42 -1.05
N HIS A 83 -0.68 -7.49 0.23
CA HIS A 83 0.68 -7.64 0.74
C HIS A 83 0.70 -8.18 2.17
N HIS A 84 1.89 -8.30 2.74
CA HIS A 84 2.15 -9.09 3.94
C HIS A 84 2.07 -8.30 5.26
N HIS A 85 1.60 -7.05 5.28
CA HIS A 85 1.50 -6.31 6.55
C HIS A 85 0.38 -6.84 7.45
N SER A 86 0.61 -6.68 8.76
CA SER A 86 -0.13 -7.34 9.83
C SER A 86 -1.58 -6.87 9.99
N ASP A 87 -1.96 -5.78 9.35
CA ASP A 87 -3.34 -5.31 9.33
C ASP A 87 -4.12 -5.84 8.11
N HIS A 88 -3.47 -6.49 7.13
CA HIS A 88 -4.09 -7.03 5.92
C HIS A 88 -4.27 -8.55 5.94
N SER A 89 -3.19 -9.30 6.20
CA SER A 89 -3.11 -10.74 5.94
C SER A 89 -3.49 -11.69 7.09
N PRO A 90 -3.37 -11.37 8.39
CA PRO A 90 -3.45 -12.41 9.43
C PRO A 90 -4.77 -13.16 9.52
N MET A 91 -5.87 -12.55 9.08
CA MET A 91 -7.18 -13.20 9.08
C MET A 91 -7.37 -14.21 7.93
N ALA A 92 -6.49 -14.18 6.91
CA ALA A 92 -6.66 -14.94 5.67
C ALA A 92 -6.74 -16.45 5.89
N ASN A 93 -5.75 -17.02 6.59
CA ASN A 93 -5.69 -18.47 6.79
C ASN A 93 -6.85 -18.98 7.67
N ARG A 94 -7.26 -18.19 8.66
CA ARG A 94 -8.38 -18.54 9.55
C ARG A 94 -9.71 -18.56 8.80
N LEU A 95 -9.98 -17.56 7.98
CA LEU A 95 -11.19 -17.53 7.14
C LEU A 95 -11.16 -18.62 6.06
N ALA A 96 -10.01 -18.85 5.43
CA ALA A 96 -9.85 -19.91 4.44
C ALA A 96 -10.20 -21.28 5.02
N ALA A 97 -9.71 -21.58 6.23
CA ALA A 97 -10.05 -22.79 6.94
C ALA A 97 -11.55 -22.88 7.32
N HIS A 98 -12.17 -21.75 7.70
CA HIS A 98 -13.59 -21.72 8.07
C HIS A 98 -14.52 -21.95 6.87
N TYR A 99 -14.24 -21.32 5.74
CA TYR A 99 -15.09 -21.40 4.53
C TYR A 99 -14.66 -22.50 3.55
N GLY A 100 -13.55 -23.19 3.80
CA GLY A 100 -13.04 -24.25 2.93
C GLY A 100 -12.52 -23.74 1.58
N CYS A 101 -12.01 -22.50 1.54
CA CYS A 101 -11.49 -21.85 0.33
C CYS A 101 -9.96 -21.69 0.38
N GLN A 102 -9.38 -21.09 -0.67
CA GLN A 102 -7.93 -20.86 -0.77
C GLN A 102 -7.58 -19.37 -0.62
N THR A 103 -6.37 -19.12 -0.11
CA THR A 103 -5.73 -17.79 -0.07
C THR A 103 -4.88 -17.55 -1.32
N PHE A 104 -4.92 -16.30 -1.80
CA PHE A 104 -4.28 -15.83 -3.01
C PHE A 104 -3.46 -14.58 -2.71
N GLY A 105 -2.28 -14.47 -3.31
CA GLY A 105 -1.40 -13.29 -3.17
C GLY A 105 -0.11 -13.50 -3.96
N PHE A 106 0.78 -12.51 -4.02
CA PHE A 106 2.01 -12.65 -4.80
C PHE A 106 2.98 -13.69 -4.19
N GLY A 107 3.08 -13.69 -2.86
CA GLY A 107 4.02 -14.51 -2.10
C GLY A 107 4.66 -13.73 -0.94
N PRO A 108 5.66 -14.33 -0.26
CA PRO A 108 6.43 -13.63 0.75
C PRO A 108 7.25 -12.47 0.13
N PRO A 109 7.61 -11.44 0.92
CA PRO A 109 8.48 -10.36 0.46
C PRO A 109 9.84 -10.91 -0.02
N VAL A 110 10.43 -10.23 -1.00
CA VAL A 110 11.73 -10.58 -1.61
C VAL A 110 12.86 -10.38 -0.62
N THR A 111 12.76 -9.37 0.25
CA THR A 111 13.72 -9.14 1.34
C THR A 111 13.03 -9.30 2.68
N LYS A 112 13.59 -10.17 3.54
CA LYS A 112 13.16 -10.23 4.94
C LYS A 112 13.78 -9.04 5.67
N ASP A 113 12.97 -8.30 6.40
CA ASP A 113 13.42 -7.16 7.18
C ASP A 113 14.63 -7.55 8.05
N VAL A 114 15.72 -6.79 7.93
CA VAL A 114 16.96 -7.00 8.68
C VAL A 114 16.80 -6.17 9.94
N GLY A 115 16.06 -6.73 10.89
CA GLY A 115 15.56 -6.04 12.08
C GLY A 115 16.51 -4.97 12.63
N GLY A 116 15.99 -3.75 12.73
CA GLY A 116 16.75 -2.62 13.25
C GLY A 116 16.11 -1.28 12.94
N LEU A 117 15.48 -0.71 13.98
CA LEU A 117 15.14 0.71 14.18
C LEU A 117 13.85 1.23 13.54
N VAL A 118 12.94 1.64 14.44
CA VAL A 118 11.67 2.35 14.25
C VAL A 118 10.60 1.59 13.46
N GLN A 119 9.49 1.26 14.12
CA GLN A 119 8.31 0.74 13.44
C GLN A 119 7.76 1.83 12.51
N MET A 120 7.92 1.62 11.21
CA MET A 120 7.53 2.58 10.19
C MET A 120 6.15 2.29 9.59
N GLU A 121 5.60 1.10 9.83
CA GLU A 121 4.34 0.59 9.26
C GLU A 121 3.68 -0.35 10.29
N GLU A 122 2.53 -0.96 10.00
CA GLU A 122 1.82 -1.89 10.91
C GLU A 122 2.64 -3.15 11.27
N GLY A 123 3.76 -3.38 10.58
CA GLY A 123 4.67 -4.50 10.77
C GLY A 123 4.31 -5.71 9.92
N ASP A 124 5.24 -6.67 9.85
CA ASP A 124 5.13 -7.79 8.91
C ASP A 124 4.42 -9.00 9.52
N ASP A 125 3.49 -9.58 8.77
CA ASP A 125 2.98 -10.93 8.98
C ASP A 125 3.89 -11.94 8.26
N LEU A 126 4.91 -12.40 8.99
CA LEU A 126 5.87 -13.38 8.50
C LEU A 126 5.30 -14.81 8.41
N ASP A 127 4.13 -15.05 8.97
CA ASP A 127 3.46 -16.36 9.01
C ASP A 127 2.53 -16.56 7.81
N PHE A 128 2.20 -15.48 7.08
CA PHE A 128 1.38 -15.58 5.88
C PHE A 128 2.18 -16.00 4.65
N THR A 129 1.72 -17.07 4.01
CA THR A 129 2.10 -17.43 2.65
C THR A 129 0.83 -17.83 1.90
N PRO A 130 0.51 -17.22 0.75
CA PRO A 130 -0.69 -17.56 0.03
C PRO A 130 -0.61 -19.00 -0.49
N GLN A 131 -1.73 -19.72 -0.45
CA GLN A 131 -1.84 -21.07 -0.99
C GLN A 131 -1.71 -21.09 -2.52
N VAL A 132 -2.14 -20.00 -3.17
CA VAL A 132 -2.01 -19.80 -4.62
C VAL A 132 -1.30 -18.48 -4.90
N ARG A 133 -0.23 -18.55 -5.70
CA ARG A 133 0.49 -17.34 -6.15
C ARG A 133 -0.20 -16.72 -7.34
N VAL A 134 -0.57 -15.44 -7.23
CA VAL A 134 -1.14 -14.68 -8.34
C VAL A 134 -0.05 -14.11 -9.24
N LYS A 135 -0.35 -13.97 -10.53
CA LYS A 135 0.52 -13.31 -11.52
C LYS A 135 -0.06 -11.99 -11.97
N ASP A 136 0.80 -11.07 -12.40
CA ASP A 136 0.36 -9.83 -13.01
C ASP A 136 -0.53 -10.11 -14.24
N GLY A 137 -1.69 -9.47 -14.31
CA GLY A 137 -2.68 -9.65 -15.36
C GLY A 137 -3.53 -10.92 -15.25
N GLU A 138 -3.36 -11.73 -14.20
CA GLU A 138 -4.19 -12.92 -13.98
C GLU A 138 -5.62 -12.52 -13.59
N ILE A 139 -6.61 -13.15 -14.23
CA ILE A 139 -8.03 -12.83 -14.07
C ILE A 139 -8.75 -13.97 -13.37
N PHE A 140 -9.51 -13.61 -12.34
CA PHE A 140 -10.30 -14.47 -11.50
C PHE A 140 -11.77 -14.12 -11.66
N THR A 141 -12.56 -15.04 -12.21
CA THR A 141 -13.98 -14.79 -12.51
C THR A 141 -14.88 -15.27 -11.38
N GLY A 142 -15.94 -14.52 -11.12
CA GLY A 142 -17.13 -14.92 -10.37
C GLY A 142 -18.32 -15.06 -11.30
N GLN A 143 -19.54 -14.89 -10.78
CA GLN A 143 -20.75 -15.05 -11.59
C GLN A 143 -20.93 -13.91 -12.61
N ASN A 144 -20.85 -12.65 -12.16
CA ASN A 144 -21.07 -11.44 -12.97
C ASN A 144 -19.99 -10.37 -12.72
N TRP A 145 -18.85 -10.79 -12.19
CA TRP A 145 -17.73 -9.92 -11.85
C TRP A 145 -16.41 -10.66 -12.10
N SER A 146 -15.34 -9.89 -12.26
CA SER A 146 -13.99 -10.41 -12.43
C SER A 146 -12.97 -9.53 -11.69
N ILE A 147 -11.97 -10.19 -11.12
CA ILE A 147 -10.84 -9.56 -10.43
C ILE A 147 -9.58 -9.83 -11.24
N GLU A 148 -8.90 -8.77 -11.67
CA GLU A 148 -7.58 -8.86 -12.30
C GLU A 148 -6.50 -8.47 -11.27
N ALA A 149 -5.51 -9.33 -11.08
CA ALA A 149 -4.33 -9.02 -10.28
C ALA A 149 -3.42 -8.04 -11.03
N VAL A 150 -3.07 -6.94 -10.39
CA VAL A 150 -2.19 -5.89 -10.93
C VAL A 150 -0.99 -5.78 -10.02
N PHE A 151 0.15 -6.36 -10.44
CA PHE A 151 1.38 -6.29 -9.66
C PHE A 151 1.89 -4.85 -9.62
N THR A 152 2.12 -4.35 -8.42
CA THR A 152 2.42 -2.94 -8.11
C THR A 152 3.46 -2.86 -6.99
N PRO A 153 4.68 -3.40 -7.18
CA PRO A 153 5.72 -3.34 -6.17
C PRO A 153 6.11 -1.89 -5.86
N GLY A 154 6.70 -1.69 -4.69
CA GLY A 154 7.34 -0.44 -4.32
C GLY A 154 7.05 -0.02 -2.89
N HIS A 155 5.80 -0.14 -2.42
CA HIS A 155 5.53 -0.05 -0.97
C HIS A 155 6.13 -1.25 -0.25
N THR A 156 5.72 -2.45 -0.69
CA THR A 156 6.41 -3.71 -0.44
C THR A 156 6.77 -4.35 -1.77
N SER A 157 7.76 -5.25 -1.76
CA SER A 157 8.20 -5.96 -2.97
C SER A 157 7.15 -6.96 -3.49
N ASN A 158 6.21 -7.37 -2.64
CA ASN A 158 5.15 -8.32 -2.95
C ASN A 158 3.76 -7.68 -3.16
N HIS A 159 3.67 -6.35 -3.24
CA HIS A 159 2.39 -5.66 -3.31
C HIS A 159 1.64 -5.89 -4.64
N VAL A 160 0.37 -6.30 -4.54
CA VAL A 160 -0.56 -6.48 -5.66
C VAL A 160 -1.84 -5.68 -5.39
N CYS A 161 -2.26 -4.89 -6.37
CA CYS A 161 -3.60 -4.32 -6.41
C CYS A 161 -4.56 -5.27 -7.13
N TYR A 162 -5.87 -5.16 -6.88
CA TYR A 162 -6.89 -6.00 -7.50
C TYR A 162 -7.94 -5.14 -8.21
N ALA A 163 -8.01 -5.25 -9.53
CA ALA A 163 -8.94 -4.48 -10.36
C ALA A 163 -10.26 -5.24 -10.53
N VAL A 164 -11.37 -4.61 -10.16
CA VAL A 164 -12.72 -5.14 -10.40
C VAL A 164 -13.19 -4.59 -11.74
N GLN A 165 -13.17 -5.44 -12.77
CA GLN A 165 -13.19 -4.98 -14.17
C GLN A 165 -14.53 -4.30 -14.53
N GLU A 166 -15.65 -4.87 -14.10
CA GLU A 166 -17.00 -4.39 -14.39
C GLU A 166 -17.29 -3.03 -13.74
N ASP A 167 -16.64 -2.74 -12.61
CA ASP A 167 -16.78 -1.48 -11.90
C ASP A 167 -15.76 -0.43 -12.35
N HIS A 168 -14.79 -0.83 -13.20
CA HIS A 168 -13.61 -0.03 -13.56
C HIS A 168 -12.92 0.58 -12.33
N GLY A 169 -12.86 -0.17 -11.24
CA GLY A 169 -12.29 0.25 -9.96
C GLY A 169 -11.08 -0.59 -9.58
N LEU A 170 -10.17 0.01 -8.81
CA LEU A 170 -8.97 -0.66 -8.30
C LEU A 170 -9.01 -0.70 -6.77
N ILE A 171 -9.00 -1.89 -6.19
CA ILE A 171 -8.66 -2.09 -4.78
C ILE A 171 -7.14 -2.03 -4.69
N CYS A 172 -6.63 -0.91 -4.19
CA CYS A 172 -5.23 -0.53 -4.35
C CYS A 172 -4.36 -0.79 -3.13
N GLY A 173 -4.89 -1.46 -2.09
CA GLY A 173 -4.15 -1.72 -0.86
C GLY A 173 -3.52 -0.44 -0.31
N ASP A 174 -2.25 -0.55 0.06
CA ASP A 174 -1.41 0.57 0.52
C ASP A 174 -0.60 1.22 -0.60
N HIS A 175 -0.80 0.81 -1.86
CA HIS A 175 -0.13 1.45 -2.99
C HIS A 175 -0.55 2.92 -3.17
N ILE A 176 -1.82 3.26 -2.96
CA ILE A 176 -2.33 4.63 -3.04
C ILE A 176 -3.37 4.83 -1.94
N MET A 177 -3.09 5.68 -0.96
CA MET A 177 -4.05 6.06 0.10
C MET A 177 -4.63 7.46 -0.12
N GLY A 178 -5.90 7.67 0.24
CA GLY A 178 -6.56 8.97 0.06
C GLY A 178 -6.11 10.05 1.07
N TRP A 179 -5.73 9.63 2.27
CA TRP A 179 -5.55 10.50 3.43
C TRP A 179 -4.09 10.83 3.76
N SER A 180 -3.14 10.05 3.23
CA SER A 180 -1.70 10.17 3.43
C SER A 180 -0.94 9.50 2.29
N THR A 181 0.33 9.87 2.09
CA THR A 181 1.21 9.18 1.14
C THR A 181 1.68 7.83 1.70
N SER A 182 1.77 6.81 0.84
CA SER A 182 2.30 5.49 1.21
C SER A 182 3.74 5.57 1.70
N ILE A 183 4.10 4.74 2.68
CA ILE A 183 5.47 4.68 3.17
C ILE A 183 6.26 3.77 2.23
N ILE A 184 7.49 4.15 1.93
CA ILE A 184 8.39 3.40 1.04
C ILE A 184 9.67 3.21 1.84
N SER A 185 9.83 2.04 2.44
CA SER A 185 10.95 1.75 3.34
C SER A 185 11.82 0.60 2.79
N PRO A 186 13.05 0.89 2.36
CA PRO A 186 14.02 -0.14 1.99
C PRO A 186 14.38 -1.04 3.21
N PRO A 187 14.79 -2.29 2.99
CA PRO A 187 15.12 -2.89 1.69
C PRO A 187 13.93 -3.44 0.90
N ASP A 188 12.76 -3.60 1.52
CA ASP A 188 11.60 -4.20 0.83
C ASP A 188 10.87 -3.19 -0.06
N GLY A 189 10.67 -1.97 0.44
CA GLY A 189 10.16 -0.86 -0.34
C GLY A 189 11.21 -0.28 -1.29
N ASP A 190 10.79 0.05 -2.51
CA ASP A 190 11.63 0.64 -3.55
C ASP A 190 10.91 1.82 -4.25
N MET A 191 11.53 2.99 -4.22
CA MET A 191 10.95 4.22 -4.79
C MET A 191 10.85 4.19 -6.32
N GLY A 192 11.77 3.50 -7.00
CA GLY A 192 11.73 3.34 -8.45
C GLY A 192 10.56 2.46 -8.87
N ASP A 193 10.42 1.30 -8.25
CA ASP A 193 9.29 0.40 -8.48
C ASP A 193 7.96 1.07 -8.12
N TYR A 194 7.92 1.81 -7.01
CA TYR A 194 6.72 2.55 -6.62
C TYR A 194 6.30 3.60 -7.67
N LEU A 195 7.25 4.39 -8.19
CA LEU A 195 6.97 5.37 -9.25
C LEU A 195 6.51 4.70 -10.55
N HIS A 196 7.13 3.59 -10.95
CA HIS A 196 6.68 2.81 -12.11
C HIS A 196 5.28 2.24 -11.91
N SER A 197 4.97 1.73 -10.72
CA SER A 197 3.66 1.21 -10.35
C SER A 197 2.57 2.30 -10.35
N LEU A 198 2.88 3.50 -9.83
CA LEU A 198 1.98 4.65 -9.91
C LEU A 198 1.67 5.02 -11.37
N GLN A 199 2.69 5.06 -12.23
CA GLN A 199 2.49 5.34 -13.66
C GLN A 199 1.65 4.25 -14.33
N LYS A 200 1.94 2.97 -14.05
CA LYS A 200 1.16 1.82 -14.53
C LYS A 200 -0.32 2.00 -14.17
N VAL A 201 -0.64 2.32 -12.92
CA VAL A 201 -2.04 2.53 -12.46
C VAL A 201 -2.68 3.74 -13.13
N LEU A 202 -1.95 4.85 -13.28
CA LEU A 202 -2.43 6.06 -13.96
C LEU A 202 -2.85 5.76 -15.41
N ASP A 203 -2.04 4.99 -16.13
CA ASP A 203 -2.27 4.64 -17.54
C ASP A 203 -3.50 3.76 -17.76
N ARG A 204 -3.93 3.01 -16.72
CA ARG A 204 -5.14 2.18 -16.77
C ARG A 204 -6.46 2.96 -16.66
N ARG A 205 -6.41 4.24 -16.27
CA ARG A 205 -7.57 5.16 -16.24
C ARG A 205 -8.77 4.60 -15.47
N PHE A 206 -8.52 4.01 -14.29
CA PHE A 206 -9.59 3.58 -13.39
C PHE A 206 -10.53 4.75 -13.05
N LYS A 207 -11.82 4.45 -12.87
CA LYS A 207 -12.84 5.44 -12.49
C LYS A 207 -12.84 5.75 -11.00
N ARG A 208 -12.25 4.87 -10.19
CA ARG A 208 -12.15 5.00 -8.73
C ARG A 208 -11.05 4.11 -8.18
N LEU A 209 -10.47 4.51 -7.05
CA LEU A 209 -9.59 3.68 -6.24
C LEU A 209 -10.21 3.43 -4.87
N TRP A 210 -9.95 2.25 -4.34
CA TRP A 210 -10.41 1.77 -3.05
C TRP A 210 -9.19 1.41 -2.21
N PRO A 211 -8.69 2.33 -1.38
CA PRO A 211 -7.48 2.12 -0.58
C PRO A 211 -7.74 1.16 0.58
N ALA A 212 -6.71 0.54 1.13
CA ALA A 212 -6.85 -0.20 2.37
C ALA A 212 -7.27 0.69 3.55
N HIS A 213 -7.00 1.99 3.50
CA HIS A 213 -7.34 2.92 4.56
C HIS A 213 -8.07 4.17 4.07
N GLY A 214 -9.16 4.52 4.76
CA GLY A 214 -9.93 5.73 4.49
C GLY A 214 -10.86 5.61 3.27
N ALA A 215 -11.26 6.77 2.74
CA ALA A 215 -12.33 6.86 1.75
C ALA A 215 -11.87 6.51 0.31
N PRO A 216 -12.81 6.10 -0.58
CA PRO A 216 -12.52 5.92 -1.99
C PRO A 216 -12.03 7.20 -2.67
N ILE A 217 -11.05 7.07 -3.56
CA ILE A 217 -10.58 8.15 -4.41
C ILE A 217 -11.42 8.16 -5.68
N LYS A 218 -12.27 9.17 -5.84
CA LYS A 218 -13.25 9.27 -6.95
C LYS A 218 -12.68 9.87 -8.24
N GLU A 219 -11.56 10.59 -8.15
CA GLU A 219 -10.86 11.17 -9.30
C GLU A 219 -9.40 10.69 -9.32
N PRO A 220 -9.13 9.46 -9.80
CA PRO A 220 -7.80 8.86 -9.67
C PRO A 220 -6.70 9.60 -10.45
N ALA A 221 -6.98 10.06 -11.67
CA ALA A 221 -5.98 10.67 -12.54
C ALA A 221 -5.29 11.92 -11.94
N PRO A 222 -6.02 12.96 -11.48
CA PRO A 222 -5.38 14.11 -10.84
C PRO A 222 -4.72 13.73 -9.51
N PHE A 223 -5.29 12.78 -8.76
CA PHE A 223 -4.73 12.33 -7.48
C PHE A 223 -3.36 11.64 -7.66
N ILE A 224 -3.28 10.66 -8.57
CA ILE A 224 -2.04 9.92 -8.87
C ILE A 224 -0.99 10.86 -9.47
N SER A 225 -1.38 11.78 -10.35
CA SER A 225 -0.46 12.77 -10.92
C SER A 225 0.16 13.66 -9.82
N ALA A 226 -0.64 14.07 -8.83
CA ALA A 226 -0.14 14.82 -7.68
C ALA A 226 0.78 13.96 -6.77
N TYR A 227 0.51 12.65 -6.63
CA TYR A 227 1.40 11.71 -5.93
C TYR A 227 2.77 11.61 -6.58
N ILE A 228 2.80 11.38 -7.90
CA ILE A 228 4.04 11.30 -8.68
C ILE A 228 4.81 12.62 -8.56
N ALA A 229 4.13 13.74 -8.76
CA ALA A 229 4.73 15.07 -8.65
C ALA A 229 5.30 15.35 -7.25
N HIS A 230 4.62 14.91 -6.19
CA HIS A 230 5.10 15.04 -4.81
C HIS A 230 6.42 14.29 -4.59
N ARG A 231 6.53 13.06 -5.09
CA ARG A 231 7.77 12.26 -4.98
C ARG A 231 8.91 12.82 -5.82
N GLN A 232 8.62 13.30 -7.02
CA GLN A 232 9.61 13.95 -7.88
C GLN A 232 10.10 15.28 -7.28
N ALA A 233 9.21 16.06 -6.67
CA ALA A 233 9.59 17.26 -5.94
C ALA A 233 10.53 16.94 -4.76
N ARG A 234 10.31 15.81 -4.08
CA ARG A 234 11.21 15.35 -3.02
C ARG A 234 12.61 15.01 -3.55
N ASN A 235 12.72 14.32 -4.70
CA ASN A 235 14.01 14.12 -5.37
C ASN A 235 14.71 15.45 -5.66
N ALA A 236 13.99 16.41 -6.25
CA ALA A 236 14.54 17.72 -6.60
C ALA A 236 15.06 18.47 -5.36
N GLN A 237 14.31 18.46 -4.25
CA GLN A 237 14.74 19.08 -3.00
C GLN A 237 16.03 18.45 -2.44
N ILE A 238 16.16 17.11 -2.50
CA ILE A 238 17.39 16.42 -2.08
C ILE A 238 18.57 16.87 -2.94
N LEU A 239 18.41 16.85 -4.27
CA LEU A 239 19.46 17.27 -5.20
C LEU A 239 19.86 18.74 -4.99
N ASP A 240 18.92 19.62 -4.70
CA ASP A 240 19.20 21.03 -4.43
C ASP A 240 20.02 21.23 -3.14
N LEU A 241 19.73 20.47 -2.08
CA LEU A 241 20.56 20.48 -0.87
C LEU A 241 21.95 19.91 -1.12
N MET A 242 22.06 18.86 -1.93
CA MET A 242 23.36 18.31 -2.32
C MET A 242 24.21 19.32 -3.11
N LYS A 243 23.61 20.16 -3.96
CA LYS A 243 24.31 21.28 -4.63
C LYS A 243 24.85 22.31 -3.65
N THR A 244 24.24 22.46 -2.48
CA THR A 244 24.74 23.33 -1.40
C THR A 244 25.82 22.68 -0.54
N GLY A 245 26.18 21.43 -0.81
CA GLY A 245 27.28 20.71 -0.15
C GLY A 245 26.85 19.63 0.85
N GLU A 246 25.55 19.39 1.02
CA GLU A 246 25.06 18.31 1.90
C GLU A 246 25.30 16.94 1.26
N THR A 247 25.98 16.03 1.96
CA THR A 247 26.38 14.72 1.42
C THR A 247 25.84 13.53 2.19
N SER A 248 25.12 13.73 3.30
CA SER A 248 24.58 12.64 4.11
C SER A 248 23.08 12.80 4.37
N ILE A 249 22.37 11.67 4.50
CA ILE A 249 20.93 11.64 4.79
C ILE A 249 20.63 12.33 6.13
N THR A 250 21.45 12.09 7.14
CA THR A 250 21.29 12.64 8.49
C THR A 250 21.48 14.16 8.56
N ALA A 251 22.20 14.76 7.60
CA ALA A 251 22.32 16.21 7.48
C ALA A 251 21.19 16.83 6.63
N ILE A 252 20.74 16.11 5.60
CA ILE A 252 19.65 16.54 4.71
C ILE A 252 18.29 16.57 5.45
N VAL A 253 17.99 15.56 6.26
CA VAL A 253 16.67 15.41 6.91
C VAL A 253 16.29 16.59 7.80
N PRO A 254 17.14 17.08 8.73
CA PRO A 254 16.81 18.23 9.57
C PRO A 254 16.46 19.51 8.78
N ILE A 255 17.03 19.67 7.58
CA ILE A 255 16.76 20.83 6.72
C ILE A 255 15.42 20.65 5.99
N MET A 256 15.21 19.48 5.37
CA MET A 256 13.99 19.19 4.60
C MET A 256 12.74 19.02 5.45
N TYR A 257 12.91 18.57 6.69
CA TYR A 257 11.83 18.24 7.63
C TYR A 257 11.90 19.13 8.88
N ALA A 258 12.28 20.41 8.70
CA ALA A 258 12.44 21.38 9.80
C ALA A 258 11.16 21.56 10.64
N ASP A 259 9.99 21.49 10.00
CA ASP A 259 8.68 21.64 10.64
C ASP A 259 8.10 20.31 11.18
N VAL A 260 8.83 19.20 11.05
CA VAL A 260 8.42 17.89 11.53
C VAL A 260 9.05 17.61 12.89
N ASP A 261 8.26 17.07 13.82
CA ASP A 261 8.74 16.64 15.13
C ASP A 261 9.97 15.74 14.99
N LYS A 262 11.05 16.08 15.72
CA LYS A 262 12.33 15.37 15.66
C LYS A 262 12.21 13.88 15.97
N ARG A 263 11.18 13.47 16.70
CA ARG A 263 10.88 12.05 16.96
C ARG A 263 10.57 11.26 15.69
N LEU A 264 10.12 11.94 14.63
CA LEU A 264 9.81 11.34 13.33
C LEU A 264 10.97 11.44 12.33
N HIS A 265 12.10 12.07 12.70
CA HIS A 265 13.27 12.16 11.82
C HIS A 265 13.86 10.81 11.41
N PRO A 266 13.92 9.77 12.27
CA PRO A 266 14.35 8.44 11.83
C PRO A 266 13.50 7.89 10.67
N ALA A 267 12.17 8.03 10.76
CA ALA A 267 11.27 7.65 9.68
C ALA A 267 11.49 8.49 8.41
N ALA A 268 11.75 9.79 8.57
CA ALA A 268 12.12 10.65 7.45
C ALA A 268 13.45 10.22 6.79
N CYS A 269 14.45 9.78 7.56
CA CYS A 269 15.71 9.26 7.03
C CYS A 269 15.50 8.04 6.12
N HIS A 270 14.65 7.09 6.51
CA HIS A 270 14.33 5.93 5.66
C HIS A 270 13.60 6.34 4.38
N SER A 271 12.66 7.30 4.46
CA SER A 271 12.02 7.84 3.26
C SER A 271 13.06 8.49 2.33
N VAL A 272 14.01 9.27 2.87
CA VAL A 272 15.10 9.85 2.07
C VAL A 272 16.02 8.77 1.51
N LEU A 273 16.30 7.70 2.25
CA LEU A 273 17.09 6.57 1.75
C LEU A 273 16.46 5.92 0.52
N ALA A 274 15.13 5.74 0.51
CA ALA A 274 14.42 5.22 -0.67
C ALA A 274 14.63 6.11 -1.91
N HIS A 275 14.58 7.43 -1.71
CA HIS A 275 14.87 8.41 -2.77
C HIS A 275 16.34 8.35 -3.22
N MET A 276 17.29 8.25 -2.29
CA MET A 276 18.72 8.12 -2.60
C MET A 276 19.02 6.85 -3.41
N ILE A 277 18.49 5.70 -3.00
CA ILE A 277 18.64 4.42 -3.73
C ILE A 277 18.14 4.57 -5.17
N HIS A 278 16.97 5.17 -5.35
CA HIS A 278 16.41 5.43 -6.68
C HIS A 278 17.30 6.36 -7.52
N MET A 279 17.83 7.44 -6.93
CA MET A 279 18.69 8.39 -7.63
C MET A 279 20.06 7.79 -7.97
N VAL A 280 20.59 6.89 -7.15
CA VAL A 280 21.80 6.10 -7.47
C VAL A 280 21.52 5.15 -8.64
N LYS A 281 20.43 4.38 -8.60
CA LYS A 281 20.03 3.47 -9.68
C LYS A 281 19.79 4.18 -11.01
N THR A 282 19.35 5.43 -10.98
CA THR A 282 19.08 6.24 -12.17
C THR A 282 20.27 7.11 -12.60
N GLY A 283 21.42 7.02 -11.91
CA GLY A 283 22.65 7.73 -12.27
C GLY A 283 22.60 9.24 -12.04
N GLN A 284 21.70 9.72 -11.17
CA GLN A 284 21.62 11.14 -10.80
C GLN A 284 22.61 11.50 -9.68
N ILE A 285 22.92 10.53 -8.82
CA ILE A 285 23.89 10.65 -7.74
C ILE A 285 24.73 9.38 -7.64
N ASP A 286 25.89 9.49 -7.02
CA ASP A 286 26.73 8.36 -6.60
C ASP A 286 26.78 8.28 -5.06
N CYS A 287 27.16 7.12 -4.53
CA CYS A 287 27.55 6.95 -3.14
C CYS A 287 28.89 6.22 -2.99
N ASP A 288 29.46 6.24 -1.79
CA ASP A 288 30.54 5.34 -1.41
C ASP A 288 29.99 3.95 -1.05
N GLY A 289 30.40 2.93 -1.81
CA GLY A 289 29.90 1.58 -1.60
C GLY A 289 28.41 1.42 -1.94
N LEU A 290 27.67 0.72 -1.10
CA LEU A 290 26.22 0.50 -1.27
C LEU A 290 25.42 1.62 -0.59
N PRO A 291 24.30 2.07 -1.19
CA PRO A 291 23.44 3.08 -0.56
C PRO A 291 22.95 2.60 0.81
N SER A 292 23.14 3.43 1.83
CA SER A 292 22.71 3.19 3.20
C SER A 292 22.47 4.51 3.94
N LEU A 293 21.97 4.45 5.17
CA LEU A 293 21.79 5.64 6.02
C LEU A 293 23.11 6.33 6.34
N ASP A 294 24.20 5.57 6.42
CA ASP A 294 25.53 6.05 6.80
C ASP A 294 26.44 6.36 5.60
N ALA A 295 25.96 6.14 4.38
CA ALA A 295 26.72 6.42 3.17
C ALA A 295 26.86 7.93 2.91
N THR A 296 27.96 8.29 2.26
CA THR A 296 28.23 9.61 1.71
C THR A 296 27.85 9.64 0.24
N TYR A 297 26.98 10.59 -0.11
CA TYR A 297 26.45 10.78 -1.45
C TYR A 297 27.09 11.99 -2.14
N ARG A 298 27.22 11.93 -3.46
CA ARG A 298 27.68 13.03 -4.30
C ARG A 298 26.88 13.09 -5.59
N LEU A 299 26.76 14.26 -6.19
CA LEU A 299 26.17 14.39 -7.52
C LEU A 299 27.04 13.63 -8.55
N ALA A 300 26.40 12.99 -9.52
CA ALA A 300 27.07 12.29 -10.62
C ALA A 300 27.63 13.27 -11.68
#